data_AF-A0A934HD99-F1
#
_entry.id   AF-A0A934HD99-F1
#
_cell.length_a   1.000
_cell.length_b   1.000
_cell.length_c   1.000
_cell.angle_alpha   90.00
_cell.angle_beta   90.00
_cell.angle_gamma   90.00
#
_symmetry.space_group_name_H-M   'P 1'
#
loop_
_entity.id
_entity.type
_entity.pdbx_description
1 polymer ?
#
loop_
_entity_poly.entity_id
_entity_poly.type
_entity_poly.pdbx_seq_one_letter_code
_entity_poly.pdbx_strand_id
1 'polypeptide(L)'
;MKYEGTIVKVQRARDEVTLVVDIGIGLRGVELDLPFWADVLKDFGQTEDAAAIGWGVEYDPEHGDLEVTGPAPADDGQPPIT
;
A
#
# COMPACT_ATOMS: atom_id res chain seq x y z
N MET A 1 4.64 10.08 -13.44
CA MET A 1 3.17 9.93 -13.58
C MET A 1 2.81 8.87 -12.58
N LYS A 2 1.98 9.21 -11.58
CA LYS A 2 1.61 8.28 -10.52
C LYS A 2 0.58 7.26 -11.01
N TYR A 3 0.70 6.03 -10.54
CA TYR A 3 -0.24 4.94 -10.78
C TYR A 3 -0.89 4.55 -9.47
N GLU A 4 -2.22 4.58 -9.46
CA GLU A 4 -2.99 4.05 -8.35
C GLU A 4 -2.87 2.52 -8.33
N GLY A 5 -2.74 1.98 -7.13
CA GLY A 5 -2.61 0.55 -6.93
C GLY A 5 -3.06 0.10 -5.55
N THR A 6 -2.87 -1.18 -5.29
CA THR A 6 -3.26 -1.82 -4.03
C THR A 6 -2.15 -2.73 -3.52
N ILE A 7 -1.88 -2.70 -2.22
CA ILE A 7 -0.96 -3.64 -1.59
C ILE A 7 -1.59 -5.03 -1.61
N VAL A 8 -0.97 -5.96 -2.33
CA VAL A 8 -1.43 -7.37 -2.41
C VAL A 8 -0.64 -8.29 -1.49
N LYS A 9 0.58 -7.91 -1.10
CA LYS A 9 1.42 -8.69 -0.21
C LYS A 9 2.45 -7.81 0.49
N VAL A 10 2.72 -8.09 1.75
CA VAL A 10 3.80 -7.48 2.53
C VAL A 10 4.80 -8.57 2.91
N GLN A 11 6.08 -8.37 2.60
CA GLN A 11 7.15 -9.29 2.95
C GLN A 11 8.14 -8.60 3.87
N ARG A 12 8.20 -9.04 5.12
CA ARG A 12 9.11 -8.49 6.11
C ARG A 12 10.41 -9.28 6.14
N ALA A 13 11.54 -8.57 6.05
CA ALA A 13 12.87 -9.09 6.31
C ALA A 13 13.40 -8.52 7.64
N ARG A 14 14.70 -8.72 7.93
CA ARG A 14 15.30 -8.29 9.20
C ARG A 14 15.32 -6.78 9.39
N ASP A 15 15.65 -6.03 8.33
CA ASP A 15 15.88 -4.57 8.40
C ASP A 15 14.99 -3.79 7.41
N GLU A 16 14.27 -4.49 6.54
CA GLU A 16 13.50 -3.92 5.44
C GLU A 16 12.15 -4.63 5.28
N VAL A 17 11.23 -3.98 4.58
CA VAL A 17 9.96 -4.56 4.15
C VAL A 17 9.80 -4.35 2.65
N THR A 18 9.34 -5.40 1.96
CA THR A 18 8.96 -5.31 0.55
C THR A 18 7.45 -5.33 0.43
N LEU A 19 6.88 -4.23 -0.06
CA LEU A 19 5.48 -4.15 -0.44
C LEU A 19 5.33 -4.60 -1.88
N VAL A 20 4.49 -5.60 -2.11
CA VAL A 20 4.05 -5.99 -3.45
C VAL A 20 2.74 -5.27 -3.72
N VAL A 21 2.74 -4.40 -4.72
CA VAL A 21 1.61 -3.59 -5.12
C VAL A 21 1.15 -3.98 -6.51
N ASP A 22 -0.16 -4.11 -6.70
CA ASP A 22 -0.79 -4.22 -8.02
C ASP A 22 -1.22 -2.83 -8.48
N ILE A 23 -0.68 -2.37 -9.62
CA ILE A 23 -0.96 -1.04 -10.18
C ILE A 23 -1.83 -1.13 -11.46
N GLY A 24 -2.59 -2.21 -11.63
CA GLY A 24 -3.45 -2.48 -12.79
C GLY A 24 -2.72 -2.83 -14.09
N ILE A 25 -1.48 -2.35 -14.28
CA ILE A 25 -0.62 -2.70 -15.42
C ILE A 25 0.42 -3.79 -15.10
N GLY A 26 0.44 -4.26 -13.85
CA GLY A 26 1.33 -5.32 -13.36
C GLY A 26 1.67 -5.18 -11.89
N LEU A 27 2.42 -6.16 -11.37
CA LEU A 27 2.90 -6.19 -10.00
C LEU A 27 4.25 -5.49 -9.86
N ARG A 28 4.41 -4.71 -8.79
CA ARG A 28 5.67 -4.05 -8.43
C ARG A 28 6.04 -4.37 -6.99
N GLY A 29 7.32 -4.67 -6.78
CA GLY A 29 7.91 -4.77 -5.44
C GLY A 29 8.57 -3.43 -5.10
N VAL A 30 8.19 -2.85 -3.96
CA VAL A 30 8.78 -1.63 -3.41
C VAL A 30 9.40 -1.97 -2.07
N GLU A 31 10.70 -1.74 -1.96
CA GLU A 31 11.45 -1.93 -0.72
C GLU A 31 11.40 -0.64 0.11
N LEU A 32 11.06 -0.77 1.38
CA LEU A 32 10.98 0.32 2.34
C LEU A 32 11.77 -0.04 3.60
N ASP A 33 12.32 0.97 4.25
CA ASP A 33 12.91 0.84 5.57
C ASP A 33 11.86 0.39 6.60
N LEU A 34 12.21 -0.59 7.41
CA LEU A 34 11.35 -1.10 8.47
C LEU A 34 10.90 -0.04 9.49
N PRO A 35 11.74 0.91 9.95
CA PRO A 35 11.28 1.99 10.84
C PRO A 35 10.28 2.93 10.15
N PHE A 36 10.45 3.21 8.86
CA PHE A 36 9.51 4.04 8.10
C PHE A 36 8.17 3.33 7.97
N TRP A 37 8.18 2.05 7.61
CA TRP A 37 6.96 1.25 7.50
C TRP A 37 6.21 1.12 8.84
N ALA A 38 6.94 0.94 9.95
CA ALA A 38 6.34 0.90 11.27
C ALA A 38 5.65 2.23 11.64
N ASP A 39 6.21 3.37 11.22
CA ASP A 39 5.60 4.68 11.42
C ASP A 39 4.32 4.85 10.58
N VAL A 40 4.35 4.39 9.33
CA VAL A 40 3.16 4.35 8.46
C VAL A 40 2.05 3.50 9.08
N LEU A 41 2.34 2.26 9.51
CA LEU A 41 1.34 1.41 10.16
C LEU A 41 0.74 2.09 11.39
N LYS A 42 1.58 2.74 12.20
CA LYS A 42 1.18 3.45 13.41
C LYS A 42 0.29 4.66 13.12
N ASP A 43 0.55 5.42 12.06
CA ASP A 43 -0.29 6.56 11.65
C ASP A 43 -1.74 6.13 11.38
N PHE A 44 -1.90 4.97 10.74
CA PHE A 44 -3.20 4.34 10.49
C PHE A 44 -3.71 3.45 11.65
N GLY A 45 -3.05 3.47 12.81
CA GLY A 45 -3.46 2.73 14.01
C GLY A 45 -3.27 1.21 13.92
N GLN A 46 -2.49 0.72 12.96
CA GLN A 46 -2.16 -0.69 12.81
C GLN A 46 -0.82 -1.06 13.42
N THR A 47 -0.67 -2.35 13.72
CA THR A 47 0.59 -2.93 14.23
C THR A 47 1.06 -4.15 13.43
N GLU A 48 0.21 -4.68 12.55
CA GLU A 48 0.45 -5.90 11.79
C GLU A 48 0.62 -5.59 10.30
N ASP A 49 1.68 -6.14 9.70
CA ASP A 49 1.99 -6.00 8.27
C ASP A 49 0.83 -6.47 7.37
N ALA A 50 0.16 -7.55 7.78
CA ALA A 50 -0.97 -8.12 7.04
C ALA A 50 -2.20 -7.19 7.02
N ALA A 51 -2.32 -6.26 7.97
CA ALA A 51 -3.43 -5.31 8.01
C ALA A 51 -3.36 -4.26 6.89
N ALA A 52 -2.18 -4.12 6.27
CA ALA A 52 -1.98 -3.25 5.11
C ALA A 52 -2.35 -3.91 3.77
N ILE A 53 -2.62 -5.22 3.75
CA ILE A 53 -3.10 -5.89 2.54
C ILE A 53 -4.47 -5.31 2.18
N GLY A 54 -4.63 -4.85 0.93
CA GLY A 54 -5.81 -4.14 0.46
C GLY A 54 -5.73 -2.61 0.62
N TRP A 55 -4.63 -2.06 1.14
CA TRP A 55 -4.46 -0.62 1.20
C TRP A 55 -4.19 -0.02 -0.18
N GLY A 56 -4.75 1.17 -0.41
CA GLY A 56 -4.48 1.98 -1.57
C GLY A 56 -3.05 2.53 -1.52
N VAL A 57 -2.43 2.60 -2.69
CA VAL A 57 -1.12 3.22 -2.88
C VAL A 57 -1.08 4.02 -4.17
N GLU A 58 -0.21 5.02 -4.22
CA GLU A 58 0.18 5.70 -5.44
C GLU A 58 1.67 5.45 -5.69
N TYR A 59 1.99 4.80 -6.81
CA TYR A 59 3.35 4.47 -7.20
C TYR A 59 3.81 5.35 -8.36
N ASP A 60 4.95 6.02 -8.22
CA ASP A 60 5.60 6.76 -9.31
C ASP A 60 6.83 5.99 -9.84
N PRO A 61 6.75 5.35 -11.01
CA PRO A 61 7.86 4.59 -11.57
C PRO A 61 9.00 5.46 -12.10
N GLU A 62 8.78 6.76 -12.31
CA GLU A 62 9.82 7.66 -12.84
C GLU A 62 10.83 8.02 -11.74
N HIS A 63 10.35 8.15 -10.50
CA HIS A 63 11.17 8.45 -9.34
C HIS A 63 11.38 7.26 -8.39
N GLY A 64 10.57 6.20 -8.53
CA GLY A 64 10.63 5.02 -7.68
C GLY A 64 9.93 5.21 -6.33
N ASP A 65 9.14 6.27 -6.18
CA ASP A 65 8.45 6.60 -4.94
C ASP A 65 7.12 5.85 -4.81
N LEU A 66 6.76 5.50 -3.57
CA LEU A 66 5.48 4.91 -3.21
C LEU A 66 4.86 5.71 -2.07
N GLU A 67 3.65 6.18 -2.29
CA GLU A 67 2.83 6.84 -1.29
C GLU A 67 1.71 5.90 -0.87
N VAL A 68 1.57 5.68 0.43
CA VAL A 68 0.53 4.80 0.99
C VAL A 68 -0.65 5.69 1.36
N THR A 69 -1.77 5.52 0.66
CA THR A 69 -2.97 6.34 0.88
C THR A 69 -3.86 5.80 2.00
N GLY A 70 -3.52 4.62 2.52
CA GLY A 70 -4.18 3.99 3.66
C GLY A 70 -5.12 2.86 3.25
N PRO A 71 -5.98 2.37 4.15
CA PRO A 71 -6.99 1.39 3.78
C PRO A 71 -7.77 1.91 2.59
N ALA A 72 -7.83 1.11 1.51
CA ALA A 72 -8.67 1.46 0.38
C ALA A 72 -10.06 1.80 0.95
N PRO A 73 -10.68 2.91 0.51
CA PRO A 73 -12.07 3.14 0.88
C PRO A 73 -12.78 1.82 0.59
N ALA A 74 -13.46 1.26 1.61
CA ALA A 74 -14.37 0.17 1.35
C ALA A 74 -15.16 0.65 0.13
N ASP A 75 -15.08 -0.12 -0.95
CA ASP A 75 -15.84 0.16 -2.16
C ASP A 75 -17.30 0.19 -1.68
N ASP A 76 -17.75 1.39 -1.29
CA ASP A 76 -19.14 1.69 -1.02
C ASP A 76 -19.72 1.76 -2.42
N GLY A 77 -19.88 0.56 -2.99
CA GLY A 77 -20.53 0.33 -4.25
C GLY A 77 -22.02 0.63 -4.14
N GLN A 78 -22.43 1.73 -3.47
CA GLN A 78 -23.81 2.18 -3.54
C GLN A 78 -23.97 3.69 -3.27
N PRO A 79 -24.29 4.47 -4.33
CA PRO A 79 -25.70 4.83 -4.48
C PRO A 79 -26.18 4.83 -5.96
N PRO A 80 -27.51 4.92 -6.27
CA PRO A 80 -28.68 5.04 -5.39
C PRO A 80 -29.75 3.94 -5.64
N ILE A 81 -30.52 3.56 -4.61
CA ILE A 81 -31.88 3.04 -4.83
C ILE A 81 -32.90 3.76 -3.94
N THR A 82 -33.40 4.90 -4.43
CA THR A 82 -34.84 5.13 -4.61
C THR A 82 -35.09 6.39 -5.41
#